data_AF-A0A1A8RC62-F1
#
_entry.id   AF-A0A1A8RC62-F1
#
_cell.length_a   1.000
_cell.length_b   1.000
_cell.length_c   1.000
_cell.angle_alpha   90.00
_cell.angle_beta   90.00
_cell.angle_gamma   90.00
#
_symmetry.space_group_name_H-M   'P 1'
#
loop_
_entity.id
_entity.type
_entity.pdbx_description
1 polymer ?
#
loop_
_entity_poly.entity_id
_entity_poly.type
_entity_poly.pdbx_seq_one_letter_code
_entity_poly.pdbx_strand_id
1 'polypeptide(L)'
;TFIKHLGLSIAADPTGSQFTVCSPSLVHECHKNSYLNSLCYNITDGLQQVSSFTPLFQKCTKKTVNLVFLFDGSASMTKAEFNKNKDFINETMINLKNTSIKFAAVQFSLTFRTVFDFKDYDAGKALEKLNEEVHMKSLTNTHGALEFVLKNLFEDPNAGGSPDASKAVVIITDGDPSDTDKNDIVQTYEKKKIIRVVIGVVEGKDVDMA
;
A
#
# COMPACT_ATOMS: atom_id res chain seq x y z
N THR A 1 -25.73 10.98 15.31
CA THR A 1 -25.45 9.62 15.81
C THR A 1 -26.20 9.43 17.11
N PHE A 2 -27.16 8.51 17.17
CA PHE A 2 -27.82 8.16 18.43
C PHE A 2 -26.89 7.24 19.23
N ILE A 3 -26.35 7.74 20.34
CA ILE A 3 -25.58 6.92 21.28
C ILE A 3 -26.59 6.07 22.05
N LYS A 4 -26.76 4.82 21.64
CA LYS A 4 -27.57 3.87 22.39
C LYS A 4 -26.86 3.55 23.71
N HIS A 5 -27.64 3.31 24.76
CA HIS A 5 -27.13 2.85 26.05
C HIS A 5 -26.16 3.80 26.80
N LEU A 6 -26.30 5.11 26.62
CA LEU A 6 -25.62 6.08 27.49
C LEU A 6 -26.07 5.88 28.95
N GLY A 7 -25.11 5.75 29.87
CA GLY A 7 -25.38 5.49 31.27
C GLY A 7 -25.42 4.01 31.67
N LEU A 8 -25.06 3.09 30.78
CA LEU A 8 -24.82 1.68 31.15
C LEU A 8 -23.73 1.53 32.21
N SER A 9 -22.77 2.45 32.24
CA SER A 9 -21.74 2.51 33.26
C SER A 9 -21.61 3.93 33.77
N ILE A 10 -21.70 4.07 35.08
CA ILE A 10 -21.53 5.33 35.80
C ILE A 10 -20.57 5.11 36.97
N ALA A 11 -19.66 6.04 37.16
CA ALA A 11 -18.80 6.09 38.33
C ALA A 11 -18.79 7.52 38.85
N ALA A 12 -18.91 7.69 40.16
CA ALA A 12 -18.72 8.97 40.82
C ALA A 12 -17.28 9.08 41.31
N ASP A 13 -16.75 10.29 41.32
CA ASP A 13 -15.54 10.59 42.06
C ASP A 13 -15.78 10.47 43.58
N PRO A 14 -14.74 10.36 44.43
CA PRO A 14 -14.91 10.17 45.87
C PRO A 14 -15.68 11.29 46.57
N THR A 15 -15.69 12.51 46.01
CA THR A 15 -16.42 13.64 46.57
C THR A 15 -17.89 13.70 46.14
N GLY A 16 -18.26 12.93 45.11
CA GLY A 16 -19.59 12.94 44.51
C GLY A 16 -19.90 14.21 43.70
N SER A 17 -18.89 15.05 43.42
CA SER A 17 -19.05 16.28 42.65
C SER A 17 -18.93 16.07 41.14
N GLN A 18 -18.34 14.94 40.72
CA GLN A 18 -18.18 14.57 39.32
C GLN A 18 -18.53 13.11 39.06
N PHE A 19 -19.12 12.88 37.90
CA PHE A 19 -19.55 11.58 37.42
C PHE A 19 -18.94 11.32 36.05
N THR A 20 -18.36 10.14 35.87
CA THR A 20 -18.02 9.61 34.55
C THR A 20 -19.16 8.74 34.07
N VAL A 21 -19.80 9.11 32.96
CA VAL A 21 -20.90 8.37 32.33
C VAL A 21 -20.45 7.85 30.98
N CYS A 22 -20.50 6.55 30.77
CA CYS A 22 -20.04 5.92 29.54
C CYS A 22 -21.17 5.19 28.79
N SER A 23 -21.09 5.19 27.47
CA SER A 23 -21.77 4.23 26.58
C SER A 23 -20.71 3.34 25.92
N PRO A 24 -20.82 2.01 26.02
CA PRO A 24 -19.96 1.09 25.28
C PRO A 24 -20.37 0.91 23.82
N SER A 25 -21.40 1.62 23.33
CA SER A 25 -22.05 1.35 22.04
C SER A 25 -21.81 2.42 20.98
N LEU A 26 -20.65 3.07 21.01
CA LEU A 26 -20.23 3.92 19.89
C LEU A 26 -19.77 3.02 18.74
N VAL A 27 -20.73 2.65 17.90
CA VAL A 27 -20.47 1.92 16.66
C VAL A 27 -19.81 2.88 15.67
N HIS A 28 -18.68 2.47 15.11
CA HIS A 28 -18.16 3.06 13.89
C HIS A 28 -17.83 1.96 12.89
N GLU A 29 -18.18 2.19 11.62
CA GLU A 29 -17.85 1.27 10.55
C GLU A 29 -16.42 1.51 10.07
N CYS A 30 -15.70 0.42 9.83
CA CYS A 30 -14.37 0.42 9.24
C CYS A 30 -14.33 -0.68 8.18
N HIS A 31 -14.57 -0.28 6.92
CA HIS A 31 -14.80 -1.18 5.80
C HIS A 31 -15.99 -2.10 6.05
N LYS A 32 -15.81 -3.43 5.97
CA LYS A 32 -16.87 -4.42 6.23
C LYS A 32 -16.98 -4.80 7.70
N ASN A 33 -16.20 -4.18 8.58
CA ASN A 33 -16.18 -4.47 10.00
C ASN A 33 -16.83 -3.32 10.77
N SER A 34 -17.67 -3.67 11.74
CA SER A 34 -18.23 -2.73 12.69
C SER A 34 -17.42 -2.81 13.98
N TYR A 35 -16.78 -1.71 14.36
CA TYR A 35 -16.04 -1.61 15.60
C TYR A 35 -16.92 -0.97 16.66
N LEU A 36 -16.90 -1.54 17.86
CA LEU A 36 -17.61 -1.05 19.02
C LEU A 36 -16.60 -0.35 19.94
N ASN A 37 -16.70 0.97 20.05
CA ASN A 37 -15.87 1.76 20.96
C ASN A 37 -16.73 2.32 22.10
N SER A 38 -16.07 2.71 23.19
CA SER A 38 -16.71 3.42 24.29
C SER A 38 -16.64 4.93 24.08
N LEU A 39 -17.70 5.63 24.49
CA LEU A 39 -17.76 7.08 24.59
C LEU A 39 -18.15 7.46 26.00
N CYS A 40 -17.30 8.23 26.67
CA CYS A 40 -17.45 8.64 28.05
C CYS A 40 -17.54 10.16 28.16
N TYR A 41 -18.31 10.61 29.15
CA TYR A 41 -18.49 12.00 29.51
C TYR A 41 -18.15 12.20 30.98
N ASN A 42 -17.40 13.25 31.28
CA ASN A 42 -17.28 13.75 32.65
C ASN A 42 -18.36 14.81 32.84
N ILE A 43 -19.18 14.63 33.87
CA ILE A 43 -20.36 15.43 34.16
C ILE A 43 -20.28 15.89 35.62
N THR A 44 -20.64 17.13 35.92
CA THR A 44 -20.74 17.61 37.31
C THR A 44 -22.03 17.16 37.99
N ASP A 45 -22.13 17.34 39.30
CA ASP A 45 -23.38 17.22 40.08
C ASP A 45 -24.52 18.11 39.58
N GLY A 46 -24.20 19.25 38.96
CA GLY A 46 -25.14 20.09 38.20
C GLY A 46 -25.55 19.54 36.83
N LEU A 47 -25.22 18.29 36.50
CA LEU A 47 -25.45 17.64 35.21
C LEU A 47 -24.83 18.38 34.02
N GLN A 48 -23.76 19.14 34.25
CA GLN A 48 -23.05 19.85 33.18
C GLN A 48 -21.92 19.00 32.62
N GLN A 49 -21.92 18.78 31.31
CA GLN A 49 -20.83 18.11 30.61
C GLN A 49 -19.56 18.97 30.67
N VAL A 50 -18.52 18.44 31.30
CA VAL A 50 -17.19 19.07 31.39
C VAL A 50 -16.32 18.65 30.21
N SER A 51 -16.29 17.36 29.91
CA SER A 51 -15.46 16.81 28.83
C SER A 51 -16.04 15.51 28.29
N SER A 52 -15.61 15.12 27.10
CA SER A 52 -15.89 13.80 26.53
C SER A 52 -14.59 13.16 26.03
N PHE A 53 -14.54 11.84 26.08
CA PHE A 53 -13.38 11.06 25.62
C PHE A 53 -13.81 9.67 25.18
N THR A 54 -12.97 9.03 24.35
CA THR A 54 -13.20 7.67 23.85
C THR A 54 -12.05 6.78 24.32
N PRO A 55 -12.21 6.06 25.45
CA PRO A 55 -11.13 5.24 25.98
C PRO A 55 -10.84 4.10 25.00
N LEU A 56 -9.55 3.85 24.75
CA LEU A 56 -9.07 2.79 23.86
C LEU A 56 -9.72 2.81 22.47
N PHE A 57 -9.95 4.01 21.92
CA PHE A 57 -10.55 4.15 20.59
C PHE A 57 -9.71 3.44 19.52
N GLN A 58 -10.22 2.32 19.03
CA GLN A 58 -9.61 1.62 17.92
C GLN A 58 -9.81 2.47 16.67
N LYS A 59 -8.72 3.07 16.16
CA LYS A 59 -8.75 3.80 14.89
C LYS A 59 -8.95 2.82 13.73
N CYS A 60 -9.78 3.21 12.77
CA CYS A 60 -9.86 2.52 11.49
C CYS A 60 -8.62 2.80 10.65
N THR A 61 -7.57 2.00 10.80
CA THR A 61 -6.38 2.07 9.94
C THR A 61 -6.52 1.10 8.79
N LYS A 62 -7.09 1.55 7.67
CA LYS A 62 -6.79 0.93 6.38
C LYS A 62 -5.33 1.27 6.09
N LYS A 63 -4.41 0.31 6.17
CA LYS A 63 -3.08 0.54 5.61
C LYS A 63 -3.22 0.53 4.10
N THR A 64 -3.47 1.70 3.52
CA THR A 64 -3.34 1.91 2.08
C THR A 64 -1.92 1.52 1.68
N VAL A 65 -1.77 0.87 0.53
CA VAL A 65 -0.46 0.49 0.01
C VAL A 65 -0.30 1.09 -1.38
N ASN A 66 0.81 1.76 -1.62
CA ASN A 66 1.25 2.10 -2.97
C ASN A 66 2.21 1.00 -3.40
N LEU A 67 1.78 0.13 -4.32
CA LEU A 67 2.58 -0.98 -4.84
C LEU A 67 3.08 -0.63 -6.25
N VAL A 68 4.39 -0.75 -6.45
CA VAL A 68 5.02 -0.58 -7.76
C VAL A 68 5.53 -1.93 -8.26
N PHE A 69 5.08 -2.35 -9.44
CA PHE A 69 5.74 -3.42 -10.18
C PHE A 69 6.95 -2.85 -10.90
N LEU A 70 8.13 -3.35 -10.57
CA LEU A 70 9.38 -3.04 -11.25
C LEU A 70 9.82 -4.27 -12.03
N PHE A 71 9.45 -4.34 -13.30
CA PHE A 71 9.63 -5.56 -14.08
C PHE A 71 10.70 -5.36 -15.15
N ASP A 72 11.52 -6.40 -15.29
CA ASP A 72 12.67 -6.42 -16.17
C ASP A 72 12.22 -6.34 -17.63
N GLY A 73 13.08 -5.75 -18.44
CA GLY A 73 12.96 -5.60 -19.87
C GLY A 73 14.30 -5.87 -20.54
N SER A 74 15.21 -6.58 -19.88
CA SER A 74 16.54 -6.98 -20.33
C SER A 74 16.51 -7.76 -21.63
N ALA A 75 17.68 -7.87 -22.26
CA ALA A 75 17.90 -8.67 -23.45
C ALA A 75 17.91 -10.19 -23.18
N SER A 76 18.19 -10.61 -21.94
CA SER A 76 18.19 -12.03 -21.56
C SER A 76 16.78 -12.60 -21.52
N MET A 77 15.79 -11.77 -21.18
CA MET A 77 14.42 -12.22 -21.12
C MET A 77 13.82 -12.39 -22.53
N THR A 78 13.10 -13.50 -22.76
CA THR A 78 12.40 -13.73 -24.02
C THR A 78 11.13 -12.87 -24.13
N LYS A 79 10.61 -12.70 -25.34
CA LYS A 79 9.32 -12.01 -25.55
C LYS A 79 8.16 -12.70 -24.82
N ALA A 80 8.21 -14.04 -24.72
CA ALA A 80 7.19 -14.82 -24.03
C ALA A 80 7.22 -14.57 -22.52
N GLU A 81 8.40 -14.56 -21.90
CA GLU A 81 8.56 -14.24 -20.48
C GLU A 81 8.20 -12.79 -20.17
N PHE A 82 8.60 -11.84 -21.03
CA PHE A 82 8.19 -10.44 -20.91
C PHE A 82 6.66 -10.29 -20.91
N ASN A 83 5.97 -11.01 -21.80
CA ASN A 83 4.50 -11.02 -21.84
C ASN A 83 3.90 -11.71 -20.60
N LYS A 84 4.48 -12.81 -20.11
CA LYS A 84 4.04 -13.45 -18.86
C LYS A 84 4.16 -12.50 -17.66
N ASN A 85 5.18 -11.65 -17.61
CA ASN A 85 5.30 -10.62 -16.57
C ASN A 85 4.12 -9.63 -16.64
N LYS A 86 3.74 -9.21 -17.85
CA LYS A 86 2.57 -8.32 -18.06
C LYS A 86 1.27 -9.01 -17.62
N ASP A 87 1.10 -10.28 -17.96
CA ASP A 87 -0.06 -11.09 -17.55
C ASP A 87 -0.13 -11.22 -16.03
N PHE A 88 0.98 -11.55 -15.38
CA PHE A 88 1.09 -11.62 -13.91
C PHE A 88 0.71 -10.30 -13.23
N ILE A 89 1.20 -9.17 -13.75
CA ILE A 89 0.86 -7.83 -13.24
C ILE A 89 -0.64 -7.59 -13.37
N ASN A 90 -1.22 -7.89 -14.52
CA ASN A 90 -2.66 -7.74 -14.78
C ASN A 90 -3.51 -8.63 -13.84
N GLU A 91 -3.19 -9.92 -13.74
CA GLU A 91 -3.88 -10.86 -12.86
C GLU A 91 -3.82 -10.42 -11.39
N THR A 92 -2.66 -9.94 -10.95
CA THR A 92 -2.50 -9.41 -9.59
C THR A 92 -3.39 -8.18 -9.35
N MET A 93 -3.42 -7.23 -10.30
CA MET A 93 -4.32 -6.08 -10.20
C MET A 93 -5.80 -6.49 -10.14
N ILE A 94 -6.22 -7.49 -10.93
CA ILE A 94 -7.59 -7.99 -10.95
C ILE A 94 -7.95 -8.66 -9.61
N ASN A 95 -7.08 -9.54 -9.11
CA ASN A 95 -7.29 -10.27 -7.87
C ASN A 95 -7.34 -9.34 -6.65
N LEU A 96 -6.61 -8.23 -6.70
CA LEU A 96 -6.49 -7.26 -5.60
C LEU A 96 -7.32 -5.98 -5.82
N LYS A 97 -8.16 -5.90 -6.86
CA LYS A 97 -8.91 -4.68 -7.23
C LYS A 97 -9.80 -4.10 -6.13
N ASN A 98 -10.30 -4.95 -5.23
CA ASN A 98 -11.19 -4.56 -4.13
C ASN A 98 -10.46 -4.34 -2.80
N THR A 99 -9.12 -4.22 -2.85
CA THR A 99 -8.28 -3.95 -1.68
C THR A 99 -8.00 -2.44 -1.56
N SER A 100 -6.98 -2.04 -0.80
CA SER A 100 -6.54 -0.64 -0.75
C SER A 100 -5.11 -0.47 -1.18
N ILE A 101 -4.79 -1.24 -2.21
CA ILE A 101 -3.55 -1.17 -2.93
C ILE A 101 -3.82 -0.30 -4.17
N LYS A 102 -3.03 0.75 -4.36
CA LYS A 102 -2.89 1.44 -5.63
C LYS A 102 -1.67 0.90 -6.35
N PHE A 103 -1.79 0.66 -7.64
CA PHE A 103 -0.73 0.06 -8.44
C PHE A 103 -0.08 1.10 -9.36
N ALA A 104 1.21 0.92 -9.58
CA ALA A 104 1.96 1.53 -10.67
C ALA A 104 2.90 0.47 -11.27
N ALA A 105 3.37 0.67 -12.49
CA ALA A 105 4.34 -0.23 -13.11
C ALA A 105 5.45 0.54 -13.83
N VAL A 106 6.67 0.04 -13.69
CA VAL A 106 7.88 0.54 -14.33
C VAL A 106 8.56 -0.63 -15.02
N GLN A 107 8.84 -0.49 -16.31
CA GLN A 107 9.77 -1.37 -17.00
C GLN A 107 11.19 -0.81 -16.80
N PHE A 108 12.14 -1.68 -16.50
CA PHE A 108 13.55 -1.31 -16.42
C PHE A 108 14.43 -2.18 -17.32
N SER A 109 15.48 -1.57 -17.85
CA SER A 109 16.56 -2.26 -18.57
C SER A 109 17.82 -1.40 -18.45
N LEU A 110 18.46 -0.98 -19.55
CA LEU A 110 19.47 0.08 -19.54
C LEU A 110 18.84 1.43 -19.10
N THR A 111 17.60 1.67 -19.52
CA THR A 111 16.78 2.83 -19.18
C THR A 111 15.55 2.43 -18.37
N PHE A 112 14.86 3.41 -17.77
CA PHE A 112 13.68 3.19 -16.93
C PHE A 112 12.48 3.93 -17.52
N ARG A 113 11.31 3.29 -17.56
CA ARG A 113 10.08 3.92 -18.07
C ARG A 113 8.90 3.58 -17.18
N THR A 114 8.23 4.61 -16.70
CA THR A 114 6.89 4.46 -16.10
C THR A 114 5.93 4.00 -17.20
N VAL A 115 5.39 2.80 -17.04
CA VAL A 115 4.37 2.24 -17.92
C VAL A 115 3.02 2.86 -17.58
N PHE A 116 2.67 2.85 -16.30
CA PHE A 116 1.53 3.58 -15.75
C PHE A 116 1.82 4.01 -14.31
N ASP A 117 1.39 5.21 -13.95
CA ASP A 117 1.47 5.72 -12.57
C ASP A 117 0.19 5.43 -11.77
N PHE A 118 0.12 5.89 -10.52
CA PHE A 118 -1.06 5.64 -9.69
C PHE A 118 -2.30 6.40 -10.18
N LYS A 119 -2.15 7.52 -10.92
CA LYS A 119 -3.28 8.23 -11.53
C LYS A 119 -3.84 7.47 -12.71
N ASP A 120 -2.97 6.88 -13.53
CA ASP A 120 -3.37 6.01 -14.63
C ASP A 120 -4.14 4.79 -14.13
N TYR A 121 -3.71 4.22 -13.00
CA TYR A 121 -4.44 3.16 -12.32
C TYR A 121 -5.83 3.63 -11.87
N ASP A 122 -5.91 4.74 -11.15
CA ASP A 122 -7.20 5.32 -10.71
C ASP A 122 -8.11 5.69 -11.89
N ALA A 123 -7.53 6.09 -13.02
CA ALA A 123 -8.24 6.41 -14.26
C ALA A 123 -8.63 5.18 -15.11
N GLY A 124 -8.30 3.96 -14.67
CA GLY A 124 -8.61 2.73 -15.39
C GLY A 124 -7.78 2.49 -16.66
N LYS A 125 -6.66 3.20 -16.83
CA LYS A 125 -5.78 3.13 -18.02
C LYS A 125 -4.61 2.16 -17.88
N ALA A 126 -4.43 1.57 -16.70
CA ALA A 126 -3.29 0.71 -16.39
C ALA A 126 -3.16 -0.49 -17.35
N LEU A 127 -4.26 -1.19 -17.65
CA LEU A 127 -4.23 -2.37 -18.54
C LEU A 127 -3.89 -2.01 -19.99
N GLU A 128 -4.49 -0.93 -20.51
CA GLU A 128 -4.21 -0.42 -21.85
C GLU A 128 -2.72 -0.10 -22.01
N LYS A 129 -2.19 0.74 -21.11
CA LYS A 129 -0.77 1.13 -21.11
C LYS A 129 0.16 -0.06 -20.92
N LEU A 130 -0.21 -1.00 -20.04
CA LEU A 130 0.56 -2.22 -19.85
C LEU A 130 0.60 -3.02 -21.15
N ASN A 131 -0.52 -3.20 -21.85
CA ASN A 131 -0.59 -3.94 -23.11
C ASN A 131 0.25 -3.29 -24.22
N GLU A 132 0.27 -1.96 -24.30
CA GLU A 132 1.07 -1.20 -25.27
C GLU A 132 2.58 -1.19 -24.97
N GLU A 133 2.97 -1.57 -23.75
CA GLU A 133 4.36 -1.48 -23.33
C GLU A 133 5.29 -2.37 -24.16
N VAL A 134 6.34 -1.74 -24.69
CA VAL A 134 7.32 -2.35 -25.59
C VAL A 134 8.55 -2.81 -24.82
N HIS A 135 8.97 -4.06 -25.04
CA HIS A 135 10.15 -4.68 -24.46
C HIS A 135 11.46 -3.97 -24.87
N MET A 136 12.25 -3.49 -23.89
CA MET A 136 13.45 -2.67 -24.09
C MET A 136 14.68 -3.43 -24.63
N LYS A 137 14.86 -4.69 -24.24
CA LYS A 137 15.93 -5.61 -24.70
C LYS A 137 17.36 -5.07 -24.54
N SER A 138 17.71 -4.55 -23.37
CA SER A 138 19.06 -4.05 -23.09
C SER A 138 19.62 -4.60 -21.78
N LEU A 139 20.43 -3.83 -21.04
CA LEU A 139 21.02 -4.24 -19.74
C LEU A 139 19.96 -4.41 -18.64
N THR A 140 20.40 -4.81 -17.44
CA THR A 140 19.55 -5.03 -16.26
C THR A 140 19.93 -4.05 -15.14
N ASN A 141 19.70 -2.74 -15.31
CA ASN A 141 20.12 -1.74 -14.31
C ASN A 141 19.13 -1.62 -13.14
N THR A 142 19.16 -2.59 -12.23
CA THR A 142 18.19 -2.72 -11.12
C THR A 142 18.33 -1.60 -10.09
N HIS A 143 19.54 -1.18 -9.74
CA HIS A 143 19.75 -0.16 -8.69
C HIS A 143 19.26 1.21 -9.14
N GLY A 144 19.63 1.62 -10.36
CA GLY A 144 19.13 2.86 -10.97
C GLY A 144 17.61 2.84 -11.15
N ALA A 145 17.02 1.66 -11.38
CA ALA A 145 15.59 1.52 -11.48
C ALA A 145 14.86 1.70 -10.12
N LEU A 146 15.47 1.25 -9.02
CA LEU A 146 14.97 1.55 -7.66
C LEU A 146 15.05 3.05 -7.34
N GLU A 147 16.13 3.72 -7.73
CA GLU A 147 16.23 5.18 -7.58
C GLU A 147 15.12 5.89 -8.37
N PHE A 148 14.87 5.43 -9.60
CA PHE A 148 13.82 5.96 -10.44
C PHE A 148 12.43 5.79 -9.80
N VAL A 149 12.12 4.61 -9.26
CA VAL A 149 10.83 4.34 -8.57
C VAL A 149 10.68 5.24 -7.34
N LEU A 150 11.72 5.34 -6.52
CA LEU A 150 11.70 6.18 -5.32
C LEU A 150 11.37 7.63 -5.68
N LYS A 151 12.12 8.21 -6.62
CA LYS A 151 11.99 9.62 -6.99
C LYS A 151 10.68 9.93 -7.71
N ASN A 152 10.31 9.11 -8.70
CA ASN A 152 9.23 9.46 -9.65
C ASN A 152 7.86 8.88 -9.28
N LEU A 153 7.79 7.93 -8.35
CA LEU A 153 6.50 7.34 -7.94
C LEU A 153 6.23 7.50 -6.45
N PHE A 154 7.24 7.26 -5.60
CA PHE A 154 7.03 7.31 -4.16
C PHE A 154 7.21 8.69 -3.54
N GLU A 155 8.02 9.55 -4.13
CA GLU A 155 8.33 10.90 -3.62
C GLU A 155 7.74 12.02 -4.49
N ASP A 156 7.34 11.73 -5.73
CA ASP A 156 6.67 12.69 -6.60
C ASP A 156 5.19 12.83 -6.20
N PRO A 157 4.74 14.00 -5.69
CA PRO A 157 3.34 14.23 -5.37
C PRO A 157 2.43 14.18 -6.61
N ASN A 158 2.98 14.34 -7.81
CA ASN A 158 2.23 14.30 -9.06
C ASN A 158 1.97 12.88 -9.55
N ALA A 159 2.59 11.84 -8.96
CA ALA A 159 2.42 10.45 -9.38
C ALA A 159 1.07 9.84 -8.95
N GLY A 160 0.30 10.51 -8.08
CA GLY A 160 -1.01 10.06 -7.60
C GLY A 160 -0.97 9.04 -6.44
N GLY A 161 0.21 8.78 -5.89
CA GLY A 161 0.39 7.93 -4.73
C GLY A 161 -0.30 8.50 -3.49
N SER A 162 -0.82 7.64 -2.63
CA SER A 162 -1.40 8.08 -1.35
C SER A 162 -0.28 8.47 -0.38
N PRO A 163 -0.25 9.70 0.18
CA PRO A 163 0.88 10.18 1.01
C PRO A 163 1.17 9.31 2.24
N ASP A 164 0.12 8.84 2.93
CA ASP A 164 0.21 8.06 4.16
C ASP A 164 0.24 6.54 3.94
N ALA A 165 0.34 6.10 2.68
CA ALA A 165 0.36 4.68 2.35
C ALA A 165 1.70 4.02 2.66
N SER A 166 1.65 2.75 3.05
CA SER A 166 2.83 1.89 3.04
C SER A 166 3.32 1.72 1.60
N LYS A 167 4.63 1.70 1.39
CA LYS A 167 5.24 1.62 0.06
C LYS A 167 5.78 0.21 -0.14
N ALA A 168 5.48 -0.39 -1.28
CA ALA A 168 5.97 -1.72 -1.64
C ALA A 168 6.44 -1.73 -3.10
N VAL A 169 7.54 -2.41 -3.38
CA VAL A 169 7.99 -2.71 -4.75
C VAL A 169 8.08 -4.21 -4.94
N VAL A 170 7.52 -4.70 -6.05
CA VAL A 170 7.67 -6.07 -6.52
C VAL A 170 8.61 -6.04 -7.72
N ILE A 171 9.81 -6.56 -7.53
CA ILE A 171 10.85 -6.63 -8.56
C ILE A 171 10.71 -7.97 -9.26
N ILE A 172 10.55 -7.95 -10.58
CA ILE A 172 10.43 -9.16 -11.41
C ILE A 172 11.60 -9.14 -12.39
N THR A 173 12.52 -10.11 -12.30
CA THR A 173 13.75 -10.12 -13.10
C THR A 173 14.23 -11.54 -13.38
N ASP A 174 14.93 -11.74 -14.49
CA ASP A 174 15.50 -13.02 -14.91
C ASP A 174 17.01 -13.15 -14.62
N GLY A 175 17.63 -12.13 -14.02
CA GLY A 175 19.06 -12.15 -13.78
C GLY A 175 19.56 -11.15 -12.73
N ASP A 176 20.88 -11.13 -12.57
CA ASP A 176 21.55 -10.22 -11.65
C ASP A 176 21.63 -8.78 -12.22
N PRO A 177 21.67 -7.75 -11.36
CA PRO A 177 21.86 -6.38 -11.80
C PRO A 177 23.17 -6.20 -12.60
N SER A 178 23.09 -5.48 -13.71
CA SER A 178 24.26 -5.04 -14.49
C SER A 178 24.95 -3.82 -13.87
N ASP A 179 24.24 -3.08 -13.01
CA ASP A 179 24.74 -1.92 -12.30
C ASP A 179 25.11 -2.24 -10.85
N THR A 180 25.80 -1.30 -10.21
CA THR A 180 26.22 -1.39 -8.80
C THR A 180 25.47 -0.38 -7.95
N ASP A 181 25.22 -0.70 -6.68
CA ASP A 181 24.58 0.22 -5.74
C ASP A 181 25.53 1.36 -5.33
N LYS A 182 25.68 2.37 -6.18
CA LYS A 182 26.59 3.50 -5.92
C LYS A 182 26.05 4.50 -4.91
N ASN A 183 24.72 4.54 -4.71
CA ASN A 183 24.04 5.55 -3.90
C ASN A 183 23.37 4.95 -2.65
N ASP A 184 23.74 3.73 -2.26
CA ASP A 184 23.15 2.99 -1.14
C ASP A 184 21.60 2.95 -1.21
N ILE A 185 21.04 2.76 -2.41
CA ILE A 185 19.59 2.76 -2.62
C ILE A 185 18.93 1.63 -1.84
N VAL A 186 19.61 0.49 -1.70
CA VAL A 186 19.13 -0.65 -0.92
C VAL A 186 18.99 -0.26 0.56
N GLN A 187 19.97 0.46 1.12
CA GLN A 187 19.87 0.96 2.50
C GLN A 187 18.83 2.07 2.64
N THR A 188 18.68 2.90 1.62
CA THR A 188 17.67 3.97 1.61
C THR A 188 16.25 3.38 1.67
N TYR A 189 15.98 2.30 0.95
CA TYR A 189 14.71 1.58 1.02
C TYR A 189 14.44 1.00 2.42
N GLU A 190 15.46 0.44 3.08
CA GLU A 190 15.35 -0.05 4.46
C GLU A 190 15.05 1.08 5.45
N LYS A 191 15.80 2.18 5.39
CA LYS A 191 15.59 3.36 6.25
C LYS A 191 14.19 3.96 6.06
N LYS A 192 13.68 3.98 4.83
CA LYS A 192 12.33 4.46 4.48
C LYS A 192 11.23 3.41 4.69
N LYS A 193 11.58 2.20 5.16
CA LYS A 193 10.65 1.09 5.43
C LYS A 193 9.80 0.72 4.20
N ILE A 194 10.43 0.76 3.01
CA ILE A 194 9.80 0.36 1.76
C ILE A 194 9.92 -1.16 1.64
N ILE A 195 8.79 -1.86 1.56
CA ILE A 195 8.74 -3.32 1.41
C ILE A 195 9.25 -3.69 0.02
N ARG A 196 10.07 -4.74 -0.06
CA ARG A 196 10.63 -5.23 -1.32
C ARG A 196 10.36 -6.72 -1.43
N VAL A 197 9.83 -7.13 -2.57
CA VAL A 197 9.65 -8.56 -2.94
C VAL A 197 10.36 -8.76 -4.26
N VAL A 198 11.17 -9.82 -4.37
CA VAL A 198 11.87 -10.17 -5.62
C VAL A 198 11.30 -11.48 -6.14
N ILE A 199 10.94 -11.50 -7.42
CA ILE A 199 10.47 -12.66 -8.16
C ILE A 199 11.49 -12.93 -9.27
N GLY A 200 12.22 -14.03 -9.13
CA GLY A 200 13.12 -14.53 -10.16
C GLY A 200 12.35 -15.28 -11.24
N VAL A 201 12.47 -14.85 -12.50
CA VAL A 201 11.97 -15.58 -13.66
C VAL A 201 13.07 -16.52 -14.12
N VAL A 202 12.86 -17.82 -13.93
CA VAL A 202 13.79 -18.85 -14.42
C VAL A 202 13.19 -19.57 -15.60
N GLU A 203 14.01 -19.88 -16.59
CA GLU A 203 13.62 -20.69 -17.74
C GLU A 203 13.11 -22.05 -17.23
N GLY A 204 11.82 -22.29 -17.41
CA GLY A 204 11.20 -23.55 -17.02
C GLY A 204 11.63 -24.66 -17.97
N LYS A 205 12.47 -25.59 -17.50
CA LYS A 205 12.16 -26.99 -17.80
C LYS A 205 10.81 -27.26 -17.16
N ASP A 206 9.87 -27.80 -17.93
CA ASP A 206 8.54 -28.16 -17.46
C ASP A 206 8.62 -28.73 -16.03
N VAL A 207 8.06 -28.00 -15.07
CA VAL A 207 7.83 -28.54 -13.74
C VAL A 207 6.59 -29.39 -13.89
N ASP A 208 6.78 -30.66 -14.27
CA ASP A 208 5.75 -31.68 -14.15
C ASP A 208 5.31 -31.69 -12.68
N MET A 209 4.11 -31.18 -12.43
CA MET A 209 3.41 -31.36 -11.16
C MET A 209 2.82 -32.78 -11.17
N ALA A 210 3.65 -33.76 -10.82
CA ALA A 210 3.23 -35.10 -10.44
C ALA A 210 3.52 -35.34 -8.94
#